data_AF-A0A941UYA8-F1
#
_entry.id   AF-A0A941UYA8-F1
#
_cell.length_a   1.000
_cell.length_b   1.000
_cell.length_c   1.000
_cell.angle_alpha   90.00
_cell.angle_beta   90.00
_cell.angle_gamma   90.00
#
_symmetry.space_group_name_H-M   'P 1'
#
loop_
_entity.id
_entity.type
_entity.pdbx_description
1 polymer ?
#
loop_
_entity_poly.entity_id
_entity_poly.type
_entity_poly.pdbx_seq_one_letter_code
_entity_poly.pdbx_strand_id
1 'polypeptide(L)'
;MIVLNTEKELTHIEKWEDVTSRVDYREDIDPRQHELESIIGRYVIPDKVRCGLSNCHTQHTRGYLVATKSGVVTNIGRDCGKVYFGVDFEELSAKFERDMTEKENRAKLDSLSFRIDDIKKQIEQLRHQEHGADWANKNISRLTGSPKDVPPIISRQLSQMIKKGEPVIRLQREATGEEIARMEAAQGKSLPRPQYIEEPIGQIEGFDALNPENNLRQLLVLDLEEHIKVFETLNVDTMSFADLKKWAKWEATIESTMERASYAVQRSRQLLTEANLRPLVRLANEPDEGAQFQKFLRQLAQP
;
A
#
# COMPACT_ATOMS: atom_id res chain seq x y z
N MET A 1 2.75 -23.49 -13.02
CA MET A 1 2.84 -23.82 -11.59
C MET A 1 1.80 -24.88 -11.26
N ILE A 2 2.26 -26.04 -10.81
CA ILE A 2 1.43 -27.13 -10.30
C ILE A 2 1.79 -27.30 -8.83
N VAL A 3 0.79 -27.40 -7.96
CA VAL A 3 1.00 -27.60 -6.53
C VAL A 3 0.20 -28.80 -6.08
N LEU A 4 0.88 -29.77 -5.46
CA LEU A 4 0.27 -30.91 -4.83
C LEU A 4 0.22 -30.70 -3.32
N ASN A 5 -0.92 -31.04 -2.72
CA ASN A 5 -1.05 -31.16 -1.27
C ASN A 5 -0.86 -32.64 -0.93
N THR A 6 0.37 -33.02 -0.61
CA THR A 6 0.63 -34.31 0.04
C THR A 6 0.30 -34.15 1.52
N GLU A 7 -0.06 -35.23 2.22
CA GLU A 7 -0.64 -35.23 3.59
C GLU A 7 0.09 -34.33 4.62
N LYS A 8 1.35 -33.94 4.38
CA LYS A 8 2.12 -33.07 5.27
C LYS A 8 2.74 -31.83 4.62
N GLU A 9 2.87 -31.75 3.29
CA GLU A 9 3.62 -30.66 2.63
C GLU A 9 3.05 -30.28 1.26
N LEU A 10 3.26 -29.01 0.90
CA LEU A 10 2.97 -28.51 -0.44
C LEU A 10 4.17 -28.80 -1.34
N THR A 11 3.97 -29.65 -2.34
CA THR A 11 5.00 -29.99 -3.32
C THR A 11 4.76 -29.21 -4.60
N HIS A 12 5.74 -28.41 -5.00
CA HIS A 12 5.73 -27.70 -6.27
C HIS A 12 6.27 -28.60 -7.38
N ILE A 13 5.51 -28.72 -8.45
CA ILE A 13 5.87 -29.45 -9.65
C ILE A 13 5.93 -28.48 -10.82
N GLU A 14 7.00 -28.56 -11.60
CA GLU A 14 7.23 -27.65 -12.73
C GLU A 14 6.64 -28.17 -14.04
N LYS A 15 6.69 -29.48 -14.26
CA LYS A 15 6.35 -30.12 -15.54
C LYS A 15 5.03 -30.87 -15.46
N TRP A 16 4.22 -30.81 -16.52
CA TRP A 16 2.95 -31.54 -16.58
C TRP A 16 3.18 -33.05 -16.72
N GLU A 17 4.29 -33.44 -17.33
CA GLU A 17 4.73 -34.81 -17.49
C GLU A 17 4.90 -35.53 -16.14
N ASP A 18 5.26 -34.79 -15.09
CA ASP A 18 5.38 -35.32 -13.72
C ASP A 18 4.00 -35.65 -13.11
N VAL A 19 2.93 -35.04 -13.62
CA VAL A 19 1.54 -35.41 -13.27
C VAL A 19 1.09 -36.64 -14.04
N THR A 20 1.33 -36.68 -15.35
CA THR A 20 0.85 -37.77 -16.21
C THR A 20 1.62 -39.08 -16.04
N SER A 21 2.87 -39.00 -15.57
CA SER A 21 3.69 -40.17 -15.27
C SER A 21 3.33 -40.87 -13.95
N ARG A 22 2.42 -40.30 -13.15
CA ARG A 22 2.01 -40.93 -11.89
C ARG A 22 1.19 -42.19 -12.15
N VAL A 23 1.46 -43.24 -11.37
CA VAL A 23 0.83 -44.55 -11.53
C VAL A 23 -0.70 -44.51 -11.32
N ASP A 24 -1.15 -43.61 -10.45
CA ASP A 24 -2.56 -43.37 -10.12
C ASP A 24 -3.28 -42.49 -11.15
N TYR A 25 -2.55 -41.80 -12.04
CA TYR A 25 -3.13 -40.84 -12.97
C TYR A 25 -3.81 -41.51 -14.17
N ARG A 26 -4.98 -40.98 -14.56
CA ARG A 26 -5.74 -41.39 -15.74
C ARG A 26 -6.22 -40.15 -16.51
N GLU A 27 -5.98 -40.16 -17.82
CA GLU A 27 -6.35 -39.07 -18.74
C GLU A 27 -7.82 -39.06 -19.14
N ASP A 28 -8.55 -40.12 -18.83
CA ASP A 28 -9.92 -40.32 -19.30
C ASP A 28 -10.71 -41.16 -18.29
N ILE A 29 -11.54 -40.52 -17.47
CA ILE A 29 -12.41 -41.16 -16.48
C ILE A 29 -13.87 -40.81 -16.74
N ASP A 30 -14.77 -41.76 -16.48
CA ASP A 30 -16.22 -41.50 -16.52
C ASP A 30 -16.69 -40.93 -15.17
N PRO A 31 -17.11 -39.65 -15.10
CA PRO A 31 -17.56 -39.05 -13.83
C PRO A 31 -18.77 -39.75 -13.21
N ARG A 32 -19.51 -40.58 -13.97
CA ARG A 32 -20.65 -41.35 -13.44
C ARG A 32 -20.23 -42.64 -12.71
N GLN A 33 -19.00 -43.10 -12.96
CA GLN A 33 -18.46 -44.34 -12.37
C GLN A 33 -17.53 -44.08 -11.18
N HIS A 34 -17.25 -42.81 -10.89
CA HIS A 34 -16.33 -42.42 -9.84
C HIS A 34 -16.95 -41.37 -8.93
N GLU A 35 -16.75 -41.53 -7.63
CA GLU A 35 -17.06 -40.52 -6.62
C GLU A 35 -15.77 -39.79 -6.22
N LEU A 36 -15.87 -38.47 -6.01
CA LEU A 36 -14.75 -37.70 -5.49
C LEU A 36 -14.44 -38.08 -4.05
N GLU A 37 -13.14 -38.20 -3.76
CA GLU A 37 -12.62 -38.37 -2.41
C GLU A 37 -11.96 -37.07 -1.93
N SER A 38 -11.06 -36.51 -2.73
CA SER A 38 -10.33 -35.30 -2.35
C SER A 38 -9.78 -34.53 -3.55
N ILE A 39 -9.44 -33.26 -3.32
CA ILE A 39 -8.59 -32.49 -4.21
C ILE A 39 -7.17 -32.56 -3.66
N ILE A 40 -6.26 -33.11 -4.47
CA ILE A 40 -4.87 -33.36 -4.09
C ILE A 40 -3.91 -32.34 -4.70
N GLY A 41 -4.39 -31.44 -5.55
CA GLY A 41 -3.56 -30.39 -6.13
C GLY A 41 -4.32 -29.37 -6.96
N ARG A 42 -3.65 -28.27 -7.28
CA ARG A 42 -4.09 -27.26 -8.26
C ARG A 42 -3.03 -27.07 -9.33
N TYR A 43 -3.45 -26.73 -10.53
CA TYR A 43 -2.55 -26.37 -11.62
C TYR A 43 -2.96 -25.03 -12.25
N VAL A 44 -1.95 -24.26 -12.62
CA VAL A 44 -2.04 -23.08 -13.49
C VAL A 44 -0.87 -23.16 -14.45
N ILE A 45 -1.14 -23.45 -15.72
CA ILE A 45 -0.13 -23.68 -16.76
C ILE A 45 -0.45 -22.83 -18.00
N PRO A 46 0.59 -22.36 -18.71
CA PRO A 46 0.40 -21.54 -19.91
C PRO A 46 -0.20 -22.36 -21.05
N ASP A 47 0.26 -23.60 -21.20
CA ASP A 47 -0.26 -24.54 -22.19
C ASP A 47 -1.56 -25.16 -21.73
N LYS A 48 -2.50 -25.31 -22.65
CA LYS A 48 -3.82 -25.87 -22.36
C LYS A 48 -3.72 -27.39 -22.21
N VAL A 49 -4.20 -27.93 -21.08
CA VAL A 49 -4.38 -29.38 -20.87
C VAL A 49 -5.83 -29.80 -21.08
N ARG A 50 -6.01 -30.97 -21.68
CA ARG A 50 -7.32 -31.59 -21.87
C ARG A 50 -7.91 -32.01 -20.52
N CYS A 51 -9.18 -31.71 -20.27
CA CYS A 51 -9.89 -32.23 -19.10
C CYS A 51 -9.93 -33.76 -19.13
N GLY A 52 -9.62 -34.37 -17.99
CA GLY A 52 -9.55 -35.82 -17.81
C GLY A 52 -10.90 -36.53 -17.68
N LEU A 53 -12.01 -35.80 -17.83
CA LEU A 53 -13.35 -36.40 -17.90
C LEU A 53 -13.68 -36.79 -19.33
N SER A 54 -14.14 -38.03 -19.50
CA SER A 54 -14.51 -38.66 -20.78
C SER A 54 -15.57 -37.91 -21.58
N ASN A 55 -16.35 -37.08 -20.91
CA ASN A 55 -17.46 -36.33 -21.46
C ASN A 55 -17.24 -34.80 -21.50
N CYS A 56 -16.10 -34.30 -21.01
CA CYS A 56 -15.77 -32.86 -21.05
C CYS A 56 -14.70 -32.61 -22.12
N HIS A 57 -13.48 -33.15 -21.93
CA HIS A 57 -12.28 -32.91 -22.75
C HIS A 57 -11.94 -31.45 -23.12
N THR A 58 -12.64 -30.49 -22.51
CA THR A 58 -12.37 -29.07 -22.66
C THR A 58 -10.93 -28.77 -22.26
N GLN A 59 -10.31 -27.89 -23.02
CA GLN A 59 -8.96 -27.44 -22.76
C GLN A 59 -8.93 -26.38 -21.65
N HIS A 60 -8.11 -26.60 -20.61
CA HIS A 60 -7.97 -25.74 -19.45
C HIS A 60 -6.53 -25.26 -19.27
N THR A 61 -6.37 -24.00 -18.88
CA THR A 61 -5.08 -23.46 -18.39
C THR A 61 -4.97 -23.52 -16.88
N ARG A 62 -6.09 -23.78 -16.18
CA ARG A 62 -6.14 -23.92 -14.72
C ARG A 62 -7.20 -24.90 -14.27
N GLY A 63 -6.95 -25.56 -13.15
CA GLY A 63 -7.89 -26.52 -12.57
C GLY A 63 -7.29 -27.25 -11.38
N TYR A 64 -7.87 -28.40 -11.08
CA TYR A 64 -7.52 -29.22 -9.93
C TYR A 64 -7.13 -30.63 -10.35
N LEU A 65 -6.28 -31.23 -9.52
CA LEU A 65 -6.03 -32.67 -9.53
C LEU A 65 -6.92 -33.28 -8.45
N VAL A 66 -7.77 -34.22 -8.87
CA VAL A 66 -8.74 -34.85 -7.99
C VAL A 66 -8.44 -36.32 -7.86
N ALA A 67 -8.56 -36.83 -6.63
CA ALA A 67 -8.54 -38.26 -6.33
C ALA A 67 -9.98 -38.74 -6.14
N THR A 68 -10.28 -39.88 -6.73
CA THR A 68 -11.57 -40.56 -6.57
C THR A 68 -11.44 -41.66 -5.51
N LYS A 69 -12.57 -42.09 -4.92
CA LYS A 69 -12.58 -43.17 -3.91
C LYS A 69 -12.04 -44.50 -4.42
N SER A 70 -11.94 -44.69 -5.74
CA SER A 70 -11.31 -45.86 -6.35
C SER A 70 -9.78 -45.74 -6.48
N GLY A 71 -9.17 -44.69 -5.93
CA GLY A 71 -7.72 -44.45 -5.99
C GLY A 71 -7.22 -43.91 -7.33
N VAL A 72 -8.12 -43.45 -8.20
CA VAL A 72 -7.76 -42.88 -9.51
C VAL A 72 -7.62 -41.37 -9.39
N VAL A 73 -6.55 -40.83 -9.97
CA VAL A 73 -6.30 -39.40 -10.04
C VAL A 73 -6.55 -38.89 -11.46
N THR A 74 -7.18 -37.73 -11.59
CA THR A 74 -7.32 -37.05 -12.89
C THR A 74 -7.28 -35.54 -12.75
N ASN A 75 -7.14 -34.83 -13.87
CA ASN A 75 -7.20 -33.37 -13.93
C ASN A 75 -8.56 -32.88 -14.40
N ILE A 76 -9.14 -31.91 -13.68
CA ILE A 76 -10.42 -31.30 -14.08
C ILE A 76 -10.39 -29.79 -13.97
N GLY A 77 -11.09 -29.11 -14.89
CA GLY A 77 -11.35 -27.69 -14.77
C GLY A 77 -12.36 -27.39 -13.65
N ARG A 78 -12.34 -26.17 -13.12
CA ARG A 78 -13.30 -25.72 -12.09
C ARG A 78 -14.76 -25.92 -12.52
N ASP A 79 -15.08 -25.52 -13.75
CA ASP A 79 -16.45 -25.57 -14.25
C ASP A 79 -16.89 -27.02 -14.53
N CYS A 80 -16.04 -27.86 -15.13
CA CYS A 80 -16.36 -29.28 -15.30
C CYS A 80 -16.56 -29.93 -13.90
N GLY A 81 -15.68 -29.67 -12.92
CA GLY A 81 -15.81 -30.24 -11.58
C GLY A 81 -17.15 -29.90 -10.91
N LYS A 82 -17.58 -28.63 -10.98
CA LYS A 82 -18.90 -28.20 -10.49
C LYS A 82 -20.05 -28.88 -11.24
N VAL A 83 -19.96 -28.98 -12.57
CA VAL A 83 -21.01 -29.59 -13.40
C VAL A 83 -21.19 -31.07 -13.10
N TYR A 84 -20.10 -31.82 -12.97
CA TYR A 84 -20.15 -33.28 -12.89
C TYR A 84 -20.17 -33.84 -11.47
N PHE A 85 -19.59 -33.14 -10.51
CA PHE A 85 -19.50 -33.59 -9.11
C PHE A 85 -20.21 -32.67 -8.12
N GLY A 86 -20.79 -31.55 -8.59
CA GLY A 86 -21.72 -30.74 -7.82
C GLY A 86 -21.12 -30.16 -6.53
N VAL A 87 -21.91 -30.25 -5.45
CA VAL A 87 -21.62 -29.65 -4.14
C VAL A 87 -20.34 -30.22 -3.52
N ASP A 88 -20.10 -31.53 -3.66
CA ASP A 88 -18.92 -32.18 -3.10
C ASP A 88 -17.63 -31.55 -3.64
N PHE A 89 -17.59 -31.26 -4.94
CA PHE A 89 -16.45 -30.58 -5.55
C PHE A 89 -16.29 -29.13 -5.06
N GLU A 90 -17.38 -28.39 -4.88
CA GLU A 90 -17.32 -27.02 -4.36
C GLU A 90 -16.79 -26.99 -2.92
N GLU A 91 -17.26 -27.90 -2.07
CA GLU A 91 -16.79 -28.01 -0.68
C GLU A 91 -15.32 -28.45 -0.61
N LEU A 92 -14.93 -29.47 -1.38
CA LEU A 92 -13.54 -29.94 -1.43
C LEU A 92 -12.60 -28.87 -1.99
N SER A 93 -13.01 -28.12 -3.00
CA SER A 93 -12.17 -27.06 -3.60
C SER A 93 -12.04 -25.86 -2.69
N ALA A 94 -13.12 -25.46 -2.02
CA ALA A 94 -13.06 -24.40 -1.01
C ALA A 94 -12.16 -24.79 0.17
N LYS A 95 -12.27 -26.03 0.66
CA LYS A 95 -11.40 -26.55 1.72
C LYS A 95 -9.94 -26.58 1.28
N PHE A 96 -9.66 -27.11 0.09
CA PHE A 96 -8.30 -27.17 -0.45
C PHE A 96 -7.67 -25.77 -0.59
N GLU A 97 -8.38 -24.82 -1.19
CA GLU A 97 -7.87 -23.44 -1.34
C GLU A 97 -7.66 -22.75 0.02
N ARG A 98 -8.52 -23.05 1.01
CA ARG A 98 -8.33 -22.58 2.37
C ARG A 98 -7.07 -23.15 2.99
N ASP A 99 -6.88 -24.47 2.95
CA ASP A 99 -5.72 -25.15 3.54
C ASP A 99 -4.40 -24.70 2.86
N MET A 100 -4.43 -24.52 1.54
CA MET A 100 -3.35 -23.94 0.75
C MET A 100 -2.99 -22.53 1.22
N THR A 101 -3.98 -21.64 1.26
CA THR A 101 -3.81 -20.25 1.70
C THR A 101 -3.31 -20.19 3.14
N GLU A 102 -3.75 -21.11 4.00
CA GLU A 102 -3.29 -21.20 5.38
C GLU A 102 -1.80 -21.54 5.46
N LYS A 103 -1.35 -22.58 4.73
CA LYS A 103 0.06 -22.98 4.67
C LYS A 103 0.94 -21.87 4.07
N GLU A 104 0.51 -21.24 2.98
CA GLU A 104 1.22 -20.13 2.34
C GLU A 104 1.36 -18.94 3.29
N ASN A 105 0.28 -18.55 3.99
CA ASN A 105 0.32 -17.45 4.95
C ASN A 105 1.21 -17.76 6.16
N ARG A 106 1.19 -18.99 6.68
CA ARG A 106 2.10 -19.40 7.78
C ARG A 106 3.56 -19.25 7.35
N ALA A 107 3.94 -19.85 6.22
CA ALA A 107 5.30 -19.76 5.70
C ALA A 107 5.75 -18.30 5.49
N LYS A 108 4.84 -17.45 5.00
CA LYS A 108 5.09 -16.01 4.83
C LYS A 108 5.36 -15.31 6.17
N LEU A 109 4.57 -15.60 7.19
CA LEU A 109 4.68 -14.99 8.52
C LEU A 109 5.87 -15.56 9.32
N ASP A 110 6.25 -16.82 9.09
CA ASP A 110 7.49 -17.39 9.61
C ASP A 110 8.70 -16.65 9.02
N SER A 111 8.71 -16.45 7.70
CA SER A 111 9.73 -15.65 7.02
C SER A 111 9.81 -14.22 7.56
N LEU A 112 8.65 -13.59 7.83
CA LEU A 112 8.60 -12.28 8.48
C LEU A 112 9.22 -12.30 9.87
N SER A 113 8.95 -13.33 10.68
CA SER A 113 9.48 -13.46 12.05
C SER A 113 11.02 -13.43 12.06
N PHE A 114 11.66 -14.01 11.05
CA PHE A 114 13.13 -13.94 10.90
C PHE A 114 13.65 -12.55 10.47
N ARG A 115 12.81 -11.72 9.85
CA ARG A 115 13.17 -10.40 9.30
C ARG A 115 12.76 -9.23 10.19
N ILE A 116 11.97 -9.45 11.24
CA ILE A 116 11.42 -8.37 12.09
C ILE A 116 12.52 -7.51 12.71
N ASP A 117 13.60 -8.10 13.19
CA ASP A 117 14.70 -7.34 13.80
C ASP A 117 15.40 -6.42 12.80
N ASP A 118 15.50 -6.85 11.54
CA ASP A 118 16.05 -6.01 10.48
C ASP A 118 15.09 -4.85 10.14
N ILE A 119 13.79 -5.14 10.02
CA ILE A 119 12.76 -4.11 9.81
C ILE A 119 12.79 -3.07 10.93
N LYS A 120 12.88 -3.51 12.20
CA LYS A 120 12.99 -2.62 13.37
C LYS A 120 14.23 -1.73 13.28
N LYS A 121 15.38 -2.27 12.88
CA LYS A 121 16.61 -1.48 12.68
C LYS A 121 16.45 -0.44 11.57
N GLN A 122 15.81 -0.80 10.45
CA GLN A 122 15.54 0.14 9.37
C GLN A 122 14.60 1.28 9.81
N ILE A 123 13.54 0.96 10.58
CA ILE A 123 12.65 1.97 11.17
C ILE A 123 13.44 2.90 12.10
N GLU A 124 14.24 2.35 13.02
CA GLU A 124 15.07 3.12 13.95
C GLU A 124 16.03 4.06 13.20
N GLN A 125 16.69 3.55 12.15
CA GLN A 125 17.58 4.35 11.31
C GLN A 125 16.81 5.50 10.62
N LEU A 126 15.64 5.23 10.03
CA LEU A 126 14.83 6.27 9.39
C LEU A 126 14.35 7.34 10.37
N ARG A 127 14.04 6.95 11.61
CA ARG A 127 13.57 7.85 12.67
C ARG A 127 14.69 8.74 13.22
N HIS A 128 15.85 8.16 13.50
CA HIS A 128 16.91 8.81 14.29
C HIS A 128 18.12 9.28 13.48
N GLN A 129 18.20 8.98 12.19
CA GLN A 129 19.17 9.62 11.31
C GLN A 129 19.10 11.16 11.39
N GLU A 130 20.16 11.83 10.96
CA GLU A 130 20.19 13.29 10.86
C GLU A 130 19.01 13.79 10.03
N HIS A 131 18.23 14.72 10.60
CA HIS A 131 16.97 15.19 10.02
C HIS A 131 16.03 14.04 9.59
N GLY A 132 15.96 12.99 10.42
CA GLY A 132 15.10 11.83 10.25
C GLY A 132 13.63 12.08 10.60
N ALA A 133 12.85 11.01 10.68
CA ALA A 133 11.40 11.10 10.79
C ALA A 133 10.92 11.81 12.07
N ASP A 134 11.59 11.60 13.20
CA ASP A 134 11.22 12.23 14.47
C ASP A 134 11.42 13.76 14.42
N TRP A 135 12.53 14.20 13.81
CA TRP A 135 12.80 15.62 13.56
C TRP A 135 11.80 16.23 12.58
N ALA A 136 11.51 15.53 11.48
CA ALA A 136 10.58 15.98 10.46
C ALA A 136 9.16 16.13 11.04
N ASN A 137 8.66 15.09 11.71
CA ASN A 137 7.33 15.10 12.31
C ASN A 137 7.18 16.21 13.36
N LYS A 138 8.20 16.43 14.20
CA LYS A 138 8.22 17.52 15.19
C LYS A 138 8.09 18.89 14.52
N ASN A 139 8.89 19.16 13.49
CA ASN A 139 8.90 20.48 12.85
C ASN A 139 7.69 20.72 11.93
N ILE A 140 7.18 19.68 11.25
CA ILE A 140 5.90 19.75 10.51
C ILE A 140 4.75 20.05 11.47
N SER A 141 4.69 19.37 12.62
CA SER A 141 3.64 19.62 13.62
C SER A 141 3.69 21.04 14.17
N ARG A 142 4.89 21.61 14.34
CA ARG A 142 5.05 23.03 14.71
C ARG A 142 4.61 23.96 13.59
N LEU A 143 4.99 23.65 12.35
CA LEU A 143 4.66 24.44 11.16
C LEU A 143 3.16 24.55 10.90
N THR A 144 2.41 23.45 11.13
CA THR A 144 0.98 23.37 10.81
C THR A 144 0.05 23.52 12.03
N GLY A 145 0.54 23.23 13.24
CA GLY A 145 -0.32 23.06 14.41
C GLY A 145 -0.05 23.96 15.61
N SER A 146 1.07 24.71 15.67
CA SER A 146 1.46 25.50 16.86
C SER A 146 1.36 27.02 16.62
N PRO A 147 0.34 27.72 17.18
CA PRO A 147 0.25 29.18 17.10
C PRO A 147 1.40 29.91 17.80
N LYS A 148 2.13 29.22 18.69
CA LYS A 148 3.26 29.78 19.44
C LYS A 148 4.52 29.91 18.59
N ASP A 149 4.67 29.07 17.57
CA ASP A 149 5.86 29.07 16.70
C ASP A 149 5.57 29.72 15.35
N VAL A 150 4.36 29.53 14.82
CA VAL A 150 3.95 30.03 13.51
C VAL A 150 2.72 30.93 13.63
N PRO A 151 2.76 32.16 13.10
CA PRO A 151 1.61 33.05 13.08
C PRO A 151 0.35 32.39 12.47
N PRO A 152 -0.85 32.69 12.99
CA PRO A 152 -2.10 32.10 12.49
C PRO A 152 -2.35 32.35 11.00
N ILE A 153 -1.92 33.50 10.47
CA ILE A 153 -2.07 33.84 9.05
C ILE A 153 -1.29 32.87 8.14
N ILE A 154 -0.05 32.54 8.52
CA ILE A 154 0.80 31.59 7.79
C ILE A 154 0.23 30.18 7.90
N SER A 155 -0.16 29.77 9.10
CA SER A 155 -0.76 28.44 9.34
C SER A 155 -2.05 28.24 8.53
N ARG A 156 -2.89 29.28 8.44
CA ARG A 156 -4.11 29.28 7.62
C ARG A 156 -3.79 29.18 6.14
N GLN A 157 -2.80 29.93 5.66
CA GLN A 157 -2.39 29.86 4.25
C GLN A 157 -1.89 28.45 3.89
N LEU A 158 -1.01 27.86 4.73
CA LEU A 158 -0.53 26.49 4.53
C LEU A 158 -1.68 25.49 4.51
N SER A 159 -2.65 25.63 5.42
CA SER A 159 -3.84 24.76 5.44
C SER A 159 -4.65 24.87 4.14
N GLN A 160 -4.79 26.08 3.58
CA GLN A 160 -5.47 26.28 2.30
C GLN A 160 -4.68 25.71 1.12
N MET A 161 -3.35 25.88 1.11
CA MET A 161 -2.46 25.29 0.10
C MET A 161 -2.57 23.76 0.12
N ILE A 162 -2.56 23.13 1.31
CA ILE A 162 -2.65 21.67 1.45
C ILE A 162 -3.99 21.18 0.90
N LYS A 163 -5.08 21.88 1.22
CA LYS A 163 -6.42 21.55 0.71
C LYS A 163 -6.52 21.68 -0.82
N LYS A 164 -5.83 22.66 -1.41
CA LYS A 164 -5.81 22.88 -2.87
C LYS A 164 -4.81 21.98 -3.60
N GLY A 165 -3.84 21.39 -2.89
CA GLY A 165 -2.73 20.64 -3.49
C GLY A 165 -1.78 21.54 -4.29
N GLU A 166 -1.70 22.83 -3.94
CA GLU A 166 -0.93 23.81 -4.71
C GLU A 166 0.25 24.36 -3.90
N PRO A 167 1.50 24.11 -4.33
CA PRO A 167 2.69 24.52 -3.58
C PRO A 167 3.08 25.99 -3.80
N VAL A 168 2.27 26.77 -4.51
CA VAL A 168 2.57 28.15 -4.89
C VAL A 168 2.08 29.11 -3.81
N ILE A 169 2.99 29.94 -3.32
CA ILE A 169 2.68 31.03 -2.38
C ILE A 169 2.22 32.23 -3.20
N ARG A 170 1.03 32.74 -2.88
CA ARG A 170 0.45 33.92 -3.53
C ARG A 170 0.22 35.04 -2.53
N LEU A 171 0.43 36.29 -2.97
CA LEU A 171 0.13 37.49 -2.22
C LEU A 171 -0.98 38.28 -2.94
N GLN A 172 -1.96 38.80 -2.20
CA GLN A 172 -2.94 39.71 -2.77
C GLN A 172 -2.37 41.13 -2.84
N ARG A 173 -2.38 41.71 -4.04
CA ARG A 173 -2.04 43.12 -4.27
C ARG A 173 -3.12 43.82 -5.07
N GLU A 174 -3.22 45.13 -4.94
CA GLU A 174 -4.09 45.92 -5.80
C GLU A 174 -3.69 45.75 -7.27
N ALA A 175 -4.71 45.55 -8.10
CA ALA A 175 -4.57 45.42 -9.54
C ALA A 175 -4.19 46.77 -10.16
N THR A 176 -3.23 46.75 -11.08
CA THR A 176 -2.89 47.93 -11.86
C THR A 176 -4.03 48.31 -12.81
N GLY A 177 -4.08 49.57 -13.27
CA GLY A 177 -5.10 50.02 -14.21
C GLY A 177 -5.19 49.17 -15.49
N GLU A 178 -4.05 48.66 -15.98
CA GLU A 178 -3.97 47.77 -17.14
C GLU A 178 -4.52 46.36 -16.86
N GLU A 179 -4.28 45.83 -15.65
CA GLU A 179 -4.84 44.54 -15.20
C GLU A 179 -6.37 44.66 -15.04
N ILE A 180 -6.86 45.77 -14.48
CA ILE A 180 -8.30 46.06 -14.36
C ILE A 180 -8.94 46.17 -15.75
N ALA A 181 -8.34 46.93 -16.67
CA ALA A 181 -8.85 47.09 -18.03
C ALA A 181 -8.95 45.74 -18.76
N ARG A 182 -7.96 44.86 -18.58
CA ARG A 182 -8.00 43.49 -19.14
C ARG A 182 -9.13 42.65 -18.54
N MET A 183 -9.36 42.72 -17.23
CA MET A 183 -10.46 42.01 -16.57
C MET A 183 -11.84 42.52 -17.00
N GLU A 184 -12.01 43.85 -17.11
CA GLU A 184 -13.25 44.48 -17.57
C GLU A 184 -13.54 44.13 -19.03
N ALA A 185 -12.52 44.12 -19.89
CA ALA A 185 -12.65 43.69 -21.29
C ALA A 185 -13.07 42.21 -21.41
N ALA A 186 -12.50 41.33 -20.58
CA ALA A 186 -12.85 39.91 -20.58
C ALA A 186 -14.27 39.63 -20.05
N GLN A 187 -14.74 40.41 -19.05
CA GLN A 187 -16.06 40.24 -18.45
C GLN A 187 -17.17 41.09 -19.11
N GLY A 188 -16.81 41.99 -20.03
CA GLY A 188 -17.74 42.89 -20.71
C GLY A 188 -18.47 43.86 -19.78
N LYS A 189 -17.92 44.13 -18.59
CA LYS A 189 -18.54 45.01 -17.57
C LYS A 189 -17.49 45.72 -16.75
N SER A 190 -17.87 46.89 -16.20
CA SER A 190 -16.98 47.60 -15.29
C SER A 190 -16.93 46.92 -13.90
N LEU A 191 -15.74 46.87 -13.32
CA LEU A 191 -15.48 46.22 -12.03
C LEU A 191 -15.41 47.25 -10.90
N PRO A 192 -15.97 46.97 -9.70
CA PRO A 192 -15.84 47.88 -8.54
C PRO A 192 -14.38 47.99 -8.09
N ARG A 193 -13.95 49.14 -7.54
CA ARG A 193 -12.56 49.37 -7.07
C ARG A 193 -12.51 49.42 -5.53
N PRO A 194 -11.41 48.98 -4.88
CA PRO A 194 -10.20 48.41 -5.46
C PRO A 194 -10.38 46.94 -5.89
N GLN A 195 -9.73 46.55 -6.99
CA GLN A 195 -9.61 45.17 -7.43
C GLN A 195 -8.28 44.60 -6.94
N TYR A 196 -8.29 43.32 -6.54
CA TYR A 196 -7.09 42.62 -6.09
C TYR A 196 -6.76 41.48 -7.04
N ILE A 197 -5.47 41.26 -7.26
CA ILE A 197 -4.98 40.08 -7.96
C ILE A 197 -4.01 39.30 -7.07
N GLU A 198 -3.96 37.99 -7.31
CA GLU A 198 -3.01 37.11 -6.64
C GLU A 198 -1.70 37.02 -7.45
N GLU A 199 -0.61 37.46 -6.85
CA GLU A 199 0.73 37.40 -7.45
C GLU A 199 1.52 36.23 -6.85
N PRO A 200 2.12 35.34 -7.66
CA PRO A 200 2.97 34.26 -7.16
C PRO A 200 4.30 34.83 -6.65
N ILE A 201 4.59 34.63 -5.36
CA ILE A 201 5.80 35.14 -4.70
C ILE A 201 6.84 34.06 -4.40
N GLY A 202 6.52 32.79 -4.65
CA GLY A 202 7.42 31.66 -4.47
C GLY A 202 6.70 30.32 -4.57
N GLN A 203 7.48 29.25 -4.53
CA GLN A 203 7.01 27.87 -4.49
C GLN A 203 7.67 27.16 -3.31
N ILE A 204 6.91 26.30 -2.63
CA ILE A 204 7.38 25.48 -1.54
C ILE A 204 7.83 24.13 -2.10
N GLU A 205 9.13 23.87 -2.03
CA GLU A 205 9.71 22.56 -2.30
C GLU A 205 9.36 21.56 -1.19
N GLY A 206 9.25 20.27 -1.52
CA GLY A 206 8.92 19.24 -0.54
C GLY A 206 7.50 19.30 0.02
N PHE A 207 6.60 20.05 -0.63
CA PHE A 207 5.22 20.28 -0.17
C PHE A 207 4.44 19.00 0.16
N ASP A 208 4.71 17.92 -0.58
CA ASP A 208 4.09 16.60 -0.37
C ASP A 208 4.26 16.08 1.06
N ALA A 209 5.32 16.48 1.79
CA ALA A 209 5.51 16.09 3.18
C ALA A 209 4.35 16.53 4.10
N LEU A 210 3.55 17.52 3.69
CA LEU A 210 2.37 18.00 4.41
C LEU A 210 1.11 17.18 4.09
N ASN A 211 1.15 16.27 3.12
CA ASN A 211 0.00 15.46 2.75
C ASN A 211 -0.29 14.41 3.85
N PRO A 212 -1.57 14.12 4.15
CA PRO A 212 -1.94 13.13 5.17
C PRO A 212 -1.34 11.73 4.93
N GLU A 213 -1.20 11.33 3.67
CA GLU A 213 -0.59 10.05 3.26
C GLU A 213 0.91 9.94 3.57
N ASN A 214 1.58 11.07 3.80
CA ASN A 214 3.00 11.15 4.14
C ASN A 214 3.22 11.42 5.64
N ASN A 215 2.18 11.18 6.47
CA ASN A 215 2.28 11.36 7.91
C ASN A 215 3.21 10.31 8.53
N LEU A 216 4.41 10.75 8.91
CA LEU A 216 5.47 9.88 9.43
C LEU A 216 5.09 9.17 10.74
N ARG A 217 4.27 9.78 11.59
CA ARG A 217 3.77 9.12 12.81
C ARG A 217 2.83 7.98 12.46
N GLN A 218 1.91 8.20 11.51
CA GLN A 218 1.01 7.14 11.04
C GLN A 218 1.80 5.98 10.44
N LEU A 219 2.69 6.28 9.48
CA LEU A 219 3.44 5.27 8.75
C LEU A 219 4.39 4.45 9.64
N LEU A 220 5.23 5.11 10.44
CA LEU A 220 6.27 4.40 11.18
C LEU A 220 5.79 3.89 12.54
N VAL A 221 5.00 4.68 13.26
CA VAL A 221 4.61 4.31 14.64
C VAL A 221 3.36 3.43 14.62
N LEU A 222 2.28 3.90 13.99
CA LEU A 222 0.98 3.21 14.06
C LEU A 222 0.93 2.01 13.10
N ASP A 223 1.35 2.18 11.85
CA ASP A 223 1.22 1.15 10.82
C ASP A 223 2.33 0.08 10.88
N LEU A 224 3.51 0.43 11.40
CA LEU A 224 4.63 -0.50 11.53
C LEU A 224 4.94 -0.88 12.98
N GLU A 225 5.46 0.03 13.81
CA GLU A 225 5.95 -0.34 15.15
C GLU A 225 4.87 -0.95 16.06
N GLU A 226 3.66 -0.39 16.10
CA GLU A 226 2.56 -0.95 16.89
C GLU A 226 2.13 -2.33 16.38
N HIS A 227 2.08 -2.52 15.07
CA HIS A 227 1.75 -3.81 14.47
C HIS A 227 2.84 -4.85 14.71
N ILE A 228 4.12 -4.47 14.60
CA ILE A 228 5.26 -5.33 14.93
C ILE A 228 5.16 -5.78 16.40
N LYS A 229 4.95 -4.84 17.33
CA LYS A 229 4.81 -5.16 18.76
C LYS A 229 3.69 -6.17 19.01
N VAL A 230 2.55 -6.01 18.35
CA VAL A 230 1.45 -6.98 18.47
C VAL A 230 1.83 -8.31 17.85
N PHE A 231 2.40 -8.32 16.64
CA PHE A 231 2.80 -9.54 15.93
C PHE A 231 3.82 -10.37 16.72
N GLU A 232 4.81 -9.74 17.35
CA GLU A 232 5.83 -10.41 18.18
C GLU A 232 5.22 -11.19 19.38
N THR A 233 3.99 -10.86 19.80
CA THR A 233 3.29 -11.60 20.87
C THR A 233 2.51 -12.83 20.37
N LEU A 234 2.40 -13.00 19.05
CA LEU A 234 1.62 -14.06 18.44
C LEU A 234 2.48 -15.29 18.17
N ASN A 235 1.86 -16.46 18.21
CA ASN A 235 2.48 -17.71 17.78
C ASN A 235 1.90 -18.15 16.44
N VAL A 236 2.69 -17.99 15.37
CA VAL A 236 2.32 -18.29 13.98
C VAL A 236 1.80 -19.71 13.81
N ASP A 237 2.29 -20.70 14.57
CA ASP A 237 1.85 -22.10 14.50
C ASP A 237 0.41 -22.31 14.98
N THR A 238 -0.09 -21.43 15.84
CA THR A 238 -1.40 -21.59 16.50
C THR A 238 -2.46 -20.59 16.04
N MET A 239 -2.11 -19.68 15.13
CA MET A 239 -3.02 -18.65 14.64
C MET A 239 -4.19 -19.22 13.86
N SER A 240 -5.35 -18.55 13.96
CA SER A 240 -6.52 -18.86 13.17
C SER A 240 -6.33 -18.46 11.70
N PHE A 241 -7.06 -19.08 10.79
CA PHE A 241 -7.06 -18.70 9.37
C PHE A 241 -7.34 -17.20 9.13
N ALA A 242 -8.25 -16.62 9.92
CA ALA A 242 -8.59 -15.20 9.82
C ALA A 242 -7.41 -14.30 10.23
N ASP A 243 -6.72 -14.67 11.31
CA ASP A 243 -5.54 -13.95 11.77
C ASP A 243 -4.38 -14.09 10.80
N LEU A 244 -4.10 -15.30 10.30
CA LEU A 244 -3.08 -15.53 9.28
C LEU A 244 -3.30 -14.65 8.05
N LYS A 245 -4.54 -14.57 7.57
CA LYS A 245 -4.90 -13.72 6.43
C LYS A 245 -4.73 -12.23 6.75
N LYS A 246 -5.13 -11.79 7.94
CA LYS A 246 -4.95 -10.39 8.39
C LYS A 246 -3.47 -10.01 8.39
N TRP A 247 -2.64 -10.82 9.03
CA TRP A 247 -1.22 -10.53 9.19
C TRP A 247 -0.44 -10.69 7.90
N ALA A 248 -0.77 -11.69 7.05
CA ALA A 248 -0.16 -11.83 5.73
C ALA A 248 -0.49 -10.65 4.79
N LYS A 249 -1.68 -10.04 4.96
CA LYS A 249 -2.05 -8.80 4.27
C LYS A 249 -1.25 -7.61 4.78
N TRP A 250 -1.09 -7.48 6.09
CA TRP A 250 -0.26 -6.40 6.67
C TRP A 250 1.21 -6.56 6.26
N GLU A 251 1.77 -7.76 6.32
CA GLU A 251 3.15 -8.04 5.87
C GLU A 251 3.39 -7.55 4.44
N ALA A 252 2.41 -7.74 3.55
CA ALA A 252 2.50 -7.28 2.16
C ALA A 252 2.58 -5.75 2.00
N THR A 253 2.26 -4.99 3.05
CA THR A 253 2.31 -3.52 3.04
C THR A 253 3.63 -2.96 3.56
N ILE A 254 4.41 -3.74 4.33
CA ILE A 254 5.59 -3.26 5.07
C ILE A 254 6.57 -2.52 4.15
N GLU A 255 6.94 -3.13 3.01
CA GLU A 255 7.89 -2.55 2.07
C GLU A 255 7.40 -1.21 1.50
N SER A 256 6.18 -1.19 0.96
CA SER A 256 5.60 0.05 0.43
C SER A 256 5.42 1.15 1.49
N THR A 257 5.11 0.78 2.75
CA THR A 257 5.05 1.74 3.87
C THR A 257 6.43 2.30 4.21
N MET A 258 7.48 1.47 4.20
CA MET A 258 8.87 1.89 4.43
C MET A 258 9.38 2.81 3.32
N GLU A 259 9.09 2.49 2.05
CA GLU A 259 9.42 3.34 0.91
C GLU A 259 8.72 4.70 1.01
N ARG A 260 7.42 4.68 1.34
CA ARG A 260 6.62 5.89 1.55
C ARG A 260 7.15 6.75 2.69
N ALA A 261 7.55 6.13 3.81
CA ALA A 261 8.15 6.84 4.93
C ALA A 261 9.50 7.47 4.53
N SER A 262 10.33 6.75 3.78
CA SER A 262 11.60 7.26 3.25
C SER A 262 11.40 8.46 2.33
N TYR A 263 10.41 8.37 1.43
CA TYR A 263 9.98 9.48 0.58
C TYR A 263 9.54 10.69 1.40
N ALA A 264 8.69 10.48 2.40
CA ALA A 264 8.19 11.54 3.28
C ALA A 264 9.33 12.23 4.06
N VAL A 265 10.32 11.48 4.54
CA VAL A 265 11.53 12.07 5.17
C VAL A 265 12.30 12.94 4.17
N GLN A 266 12.53 12.45 2.95
CA GLN A 266 13.23 13.22 1.92
C GLN A 266 12.50 14.52 1.58
N ARG A 267 11.18 14.47 1.40
CA ARG A 267 10.36 15.66 1.15
C ARG A 267 10.35 16.61 2.34
N SER A 268 10.33 16.08 3.56
CA SER A 268 10.42 16.89 4.77
C SER A 268 11.74 17.65 4.86
N ARG A 269 12.85 17.05 4.46
CA ARG A 269 14.17 17.71 4.40
C ARG A 269 14.21 18.86 3.39
N GLN A 270 13.57 18.68 2.23
CA GLN A 270 13.42 19.75 1.23
C GLN A 270 12.52 20.88 1.74
N LEU A 271 11.42 20.50 2.39
CA LEU A 271 10.42 21.41 2.93
C LEU A 271 11.01 22.30 4.04
N LEU A 272 11.63 21.68 5.04
CA LEU A 272 11.99 22.29 6.32
C LEU A 272 13.38 22.94 6.26
N THR A 273 13.55 23.87 5.32
CA THR A 273 14.74 24.74 5.24
C THR A 273 14.33 26.19 5.40
N GLU A 274 15.23 27.00 5.95
CA GLU A 274 15.00 28.45 6.06
C GLU A 274 14.71 29.07 4.70
N ALA A 275 15.52 28.76 3.68
CA ALA A 275 15.39 29.32 2.34
C ALA A 275 14.03 29.01 1.70
N ASN A 276 13.55 27.77 1.84
CA ASN A 276 12.31 27.32 1.21
C ASN A 276 11.06 27.96 1.84
N LEU A 277 11.06 28.16 3.17
CA LEU A 277 9.90 28.71 3.88
C LEU A 277 9.96 30.23 4.07
N ARG A 278 11.11 30.87 3.84
CA ARG A 278 11.30 32.34 3.95
C ARG A 278 10.27 33.17 3.18
N PRO A 279 9.80 32.81 1.98
CA PRO A 279 8.80 33.62 1.28
C PRO A 279 7.48 33.79 2.06
N LEU A 280 7.12 32.84 2.94
CA LEU A 280 5.92 32.92 3.77
C LEU A 280 5.96 34.08 4.78
N VAL A 281 7.15 34.61 5.10
CA VAL A 281 7.31 35.79 5.96
C VAL A 281 6.58 37.01 5.37
N ARG A 282 6.49 37.10 4.03
CA ARG A 282 5.81 38.20 3.34
C ARG A 282 4.28 38.18 3.53
N LEU A 283 3.73 37.11 4.09
CA LEU A 283 2.31 36.99 4.42
C LEU A 283 1.98 37.51 5.82
N ALA A 284 2.99 37.80 6.64
CA ALA A 284 2.78 38.41 7.95
C ALA A 284 2.24 39.84 7.79
N ASN A 285 1.20 40.17 8.54
CA ASN A 285 0.62 41.51 8.50
C ASN A 285 1.35 42.45 9.47
N GLU A 286 1.85 41.90 10.58
CA GLU A 286 2.52 42.65 11.64
C GLU A 286 4.03 42.33 11.70
N PRO A 287 4.89 43.31 12.05
CA PRO A 287 6.33 43.09 12.22
C PRO A 287 6.66 41.97 13.22
N ASP A 288 5.86 41.85 14.29
CA ASP A 288 6.05 40.85 15.34
C ASP A 288 5.77 39.43 14.85
N GLU A 289 4.73 39.24 14.01
CA GLU A 289 4.44 37.97 13.35
C GLU A 289 5.59 37.54 12.44
N GLY A 290 6.13 38.49 11.67
CA GLY A 290 7.29 38.25 10.80
C GLY A 290 8.53 37.85 11.61
N ALA A 291 8.81 38.54 12.71
CA ALA A 291 9.93 38.22 13.59
C ALA A 291 9.77 36.86 14.28
N GLN A 292 8.56 36.52 14.71
CA GLN A 292 8.22 35.22 15.29
C GLN A 292 8.50 34.09 14.31
N PHE A 293 8.01 34.21 13.06
CA PHE A 293 8.24 33.18 12.05
C PHE A 293 9.71 33.07 11.64
N GLN A 294 10.43 34.20 11.53
CA GLN A 294 11.87 34.21 11.31
C GLN A 294 12.66 33.47 12.40
N LYS A 295 12.23 33.60 13.67
CA LYS A 295 12.84 32.85 14.78
C LYS A 295 12.61 31.34 14.63
N PHE A 296 11.45 30.92 14.14
CA PHE A 296 11.19 29.52 13.81
C PHE A 296 12.10 29.03 12.67
N LEU A 297 12.24 29.80 11.58
CA LEU A 297 13.05 29.42 10.43
C LEU A 297 14.52 29.17 10.79
N ARG A 298 15.11 29.99 11.66
CA ARG A 298 16.51 29.82 12.12
C ARG A 298 16.75 28.54 12.93
N GLN A 299 15.71 27.87 13.40
CA GLN A 299 15.80 26.60 14.12
C GLN A 299 15.72 25.38 13.19
N LEU A 300 15.42 25.60 11.91
CA LEU A 300 15.39 24.55 10.91
C LEU A 300 16.80 24.17 10.47
N ALA A 301 16.90 23.10 9.68
CA ALA A 301 18.17 22.67 9.10
C ALA A 301 18.74 23.80 8.24
N GLN A 302 20.03 24.09 8.42
CA GLN A 302 20.77 24.88 7.45
C GLN A 302 21.21 23.96 6.32
N PRO A 303 21.09 24.37 5.04
CA PRO A 303 21.48 23.56 3.90
C PRO A 303 22.97 23.21 3.91
#